data_AF-A0A1J7BKY1-F1
#
_entry.id   AF-A0A1J7BKY1-F1
#
_cell.length_a   1.000
_cell.length_b   1.000
_cell.length_c   1.000
_cell.angle_alpha   90.00
_cell.angle_beta   90.00
_cell.angle_gamma   90.00
#
_symmetry.space_group_name_H-M   'P 1'
#
loop_
_entity.id
_entity.type
_entity.pdbx_description
1 polymer ?
#
loop_
_entity_poly.entity_id
_entity_poly.type
_entity_poly.pdbx_seq_one_letter_code
_entity_poly.pdbx_strand_id
1 'polypeptide(L)'
;MCLRCYKTARKVGGAAHARRIWDQQQSIGRPDGHGRFGILDADQDGQQVLCHECGRWVRGLGAHAWMAHGISAADYRAAHGLARGQSLSAPATRATQSQLARARVGSAGWRRLEAARDPHAAAAARDFTTPMAAATRRDAAPRAARNGEAARKGRVRVCPVCGARWCPLPGGYQRTTCGATDCLRTLAARNARAAAQRRTPPIDQDRAARLQDARGEALVAEARKVHGAGHSLAQIAAVLGIGLATAHRLVTGGAVPRAYRTPPATRDAGTRRKENPASAAADQG
;
A
#
# COMPACT_ATOMS: atom_id res chain seq x y z
N MET A 1 4.13 -23.88 -11.07
CA MET A 1 5.46 -24.53 -10.89
C MET A 1 6.28 -23.68 -9.93
N CYS A 2 6.84 -24.23 -8.84
CA CYS A 2 7.58 -23.42 -7.86
C CYS A 2 9.04 -23.20 -8.29
N LEU A 3 9.66 -22.14 -7.77
CA LEU A 3 11.05 -21.75 -8.08
C LEU A 3 12.07 -22.86 -7.79
N ARG A 4 11.73 -23.81 -6.90
CA ARG A 4 12.55 -24.97 -6.54
C ARG A 4 12.46 -26.06 -7.62
N CYS A 5 11.27 -26.42 -8.09
CA CYS A 5 11.08 -27.38 -9.20
C CYS A 5 11.61 -26.85 -10.54
N TYR A 6 11.47 -25.54 -10.79
CA TYR A 6 12.05 -24.88 -11.97
C TYR A 6 13.58 -24.99 -12.00
N LYS A 7 14.24 -24.83 -10.84
CA LYS A 7 15.70 -24.95 -10.73
C LYS A 7 16.19 -26.40 -10.86
N THR A 8 15.41 -27.39 -10.42
CA THR A 8 15.77 -28.80 -10.53
C THR A 8 15.68 -29.31 -11.96
N ALA A 9 14.62 -28.94 -12.71
CA ALA A 9 14.44 -29.35 -14.11
C ALA A 9 15.59 -28.90 -15.03
N ARG A 10 16.20 -27.74 -14.78
CA ARG A 10 17.34 -27.23 -15.55
C ARG A 10 18.66 -28.00 -15.29
N LYS A 11 18.74 -28.77 -14.21
CA LYS A 11 20.01 -29.34 -13.73
C LYS A 11 20.34 -30.72 -14.31
N VAL A 12 19.39 -31.45 -14.89
CA VAL A 12 19.50 -32.92 -15.06
C VAL A 12 19.61 -33.45 -16.49
N GLY A 13 19.64 -32.63 -17.56
CA GLY A 13 19.53 -33.21 -18.92
C GLY A 13 20.26 -32.57 -20.11
N GLY A 14 21.05 -31.49 -19.96
CA GLY A 14 21.56 -30.76 -21.15
C GLY A 14 22.88 -30.00 -21.00
N ALA A 15 23.66 -30.24 -19.94
CA ALA A 15 24.75 -29.34 -19.57
C ALA A 15 25.99 -29.39 -20.49
N ALA A 16 26.27 -30.53 -21.15
CA ALA A 16 27.49 -30.70 -21.94
C ALA A 16 27.34 -30.26 -23.42
N HIS A 17 26.21 -30.56 -24.06
CA HIS A 17 25.92 -30.13 -25.44
C HIS A 17 25.55 -28.64 -25.49
N ALA A 18 24.78 -28.15 -24.51
CA ALA A 18 24.45 -26.72 -24.41
C ALA A 18 25.69 -25.84 -24.13
N ARG A 19 26.67 -26.31 -23.34
CA ARG A 19 27.90 -25.54 -23.10
C ARG A 19 28.68 -25.23 -24.37
N ARG A 20 28.78 -26.19 -25.30
CA ARG A 20 29.56 -26.03 -26.54
C ARG A 20 28.90 -25.05 -27.52
N ILE A 21 27.56 -24.99 -27.53
CA ILE A 21 26.78 -24.04 -28.34
C ILE A 21 26.75 -22.63 -27.69
N TRP A 22 26.71 -22.56 -26.35
CA TRP A 22 26.74 -21.30 -25.60
C TRP A 22 28.10 -20.59 -25.64
N ASP A 23 29.22 -21.31 -25.58
CA ASP A 23 30.57 -20.71 -25.67
C ASP A 23 30.85 -20.08 -27.05
N GLN A 24 30.22 -20.56 -28.13
CA GLN A 24 30.43 -20.03 -29.48
C GLN A 24 29.54 -18.81 -29.81
N GLN A 25 28.43 -18.59 -29.08
CA GLN A 25 27.48 -17.50 -29.31
C GLN A 25 27.65 -16.30 -28.36
N GLN A 26 28.43 -16.42 -27.28
CA GLN A 26 28.56 -15.41 -26.22
C GLN A 26 29.87 -14.61 -26.24
N SER A 27 30.40 -14.28 -27.41
CA SER A 27 31.50 -13.30 -27.50
C SER A 27 30.95 -11.88 -27.29
N ILE A 28 31.59 -11.10 -26.42
CA ILE A 28 31.25 -9.70 -26.14
C ILE A 28 31.09 -8.92 -27.46
N GLY A 29 30.00 -8.18 -27.61
CA GLY A 29 29.73 -7.34 -28.78
C GLY A 29 28.88 -7.98 -29.88
N ARG A 30 28.53 -9.27 -29.78
CA ARG A 30 27.56 -9.90 -30.70
C ARG A 30 26.15 -9.37 -30.50
N PRO A 31 25.28 -9.40 -31.53
CA PRO A 31 23.86 -9.09 -31.36
C PRO A 31 23.22 -9.96 -30.28
N ASP A 32 22.49 -9.32 -29.37
CA ASP A 32 21.81 -9.93 -28.23
C ASP A 32 20.45 -9.25 -28.06
N GLY A 33 19.40 -9.90 -28.58
CA GLY A 33 18.08 -9.30 -28.72
C GLY A 33 18.17 -8.02 -29.54
N HIS A 34 17.79 -6.90 -28.92
CA HIS A 34 17.87 -5.56 -29.53
C HIS A 34 19.21 -4.85 -29.29
N GLY A 35 20.10 -5.38 -28.46
CA GLY A 35 21.38 -4.78 -28.11
C GLY A 35 22.57 -5.66 -28.44
N ARG A 36 23.64 -5.53 -27.65
CA ARG A 36 24.87 -6.29 -27.82
C ARG A 36 25.26 -7.03 -26.53
N PHE A 37 25.64 -8.29 -26.66
CA PHE A 37 26.01 -9.11 -25.51
C PHE A 37 27.21 -8.50 -24.78
N GLY A 38 27.08 -8.32 -23.46
CA GLY A 38 28.11 -7.74 -22.60
C GLY A 38 28.28 -6.22 -22.71
N ILE A 39 27.50 -5.53 -23.55
CA ILE A 39 27.56 -4.08 -23.73
C ILE A 39 26.20 -3.49 -23.42
N LEU A 40 26.15 -2.44 -22.60
CA LEU A 40 24.93 -1.68 -22.37
C LEU A 40 24.97 -0.42 -23.20
N ASP A 41 24.19 -0.40 -24.29
CA ASP A 41 24.12 0.76 -25.18
C ASP A 41 23.41 1.93 -24.48
N ALA A 42 24.03 3.11 -24.56
CA ALA A 42 23.48 4.37 -24.10
C ALA A 42 23.19 5.27 -25.31
N ASP A 43 22.19 6.14 -25.18
CA ASP A 43 21.92 7.16 -26.19
C ASP A 43 23.06 8.19 -26.24
N GLN A 44 23.07 9.00 -27.28
CA GLN A 44 24.15 9.97 -27.54
C GLN A 44 24.36 10.93 -26.37
N ASP A 45 23.28 11.32 -25.70
CA ASP A 45 23.28 12.23 -24.55
C ASP A 45 23.43 11.51 -23.19
N GLY A 46 23.53 10.18 -23.19
CA GLY A 46 23.62 9.34 -21.99
C GLY A 46 22.42 9.45 -21.04
N GLN A 47 21.27 9.93 -21.53
CA GLN A 47 20.02 10.05 -20.78
C GLN A 47 19.28 8.73 -20.66
N GLN A 48 19.47 7.83 -21.63
CA GLN A 48 18.76 6.57 -21.73
C GLN A 48 19.71 5.44 -22.07
N VAL A 49 19.28 4.22 -21.75
CA VAL A 49 19.94 2.98 -22.12
C VAL A 49 18.96 2.07 -22.83
N LEU A 50 19.47 1.29 -23.77
CA LEU A 50 18.67 0.38 -24.57
C LEU A 50 18.31 -0.88 -23.76
N CYS A 51 17.04 -1.26 -23.79
CA CYS A 51 16.60 -2.57 -23.31
C CYS A 51 16.84 -3.62 -24.40
N HIS A 52 17.56 -4.69 -24.07
CA HIS A 52 17.87 -5.78 -24.99
C HIS A 52 16.65 -6.67 -25.28
N GLU A 53 15.69 -6.72 -24.36
CA GLU A 53 14.47 -7.54 -24.50
C GLU A 53 13.41 -6.92 -25.42
N CYS A 54 13.31 -5.58 -25.45
CA CYS A 54 12.23 -4.90 -26.19
C CYS A 54 12.67 -3.70 -27.04
N GLY A 55 13.96 -3.35 -27.06
CA GLY A 55 14.49 -2.26 -27.86
C GLY A 55 14.10 -0.85 -27.40
N ARG A 56 13.44 -0.71 -26.24
CA ARG A 56 13.08 0.61 -25.70
C ARG A 56 14.25 1.29 -25.04
N TRP A 57 14.38 2.60 -25.27
CA TRP A 57 15.31 3.48 -24.56
C TRP A 57 14.70 3.91 -23.23
N VAL A 58 15.39 3.65 -22.12
CA VAL A 58 14.89 3.91 -20.77
C VAL A 58 15.96 4.50 -19.86
N ARG A 59 15.57 5.33 -18.90
CA ARG A 59 16.52 5.93 -17.92
C ARG A 59 17.01 4.92 -16.87
N GLY A 60 16.19 3.91 -16.57
CA GLY A 60 16.42 2.92 -15.51
C GLY A 60 16.02 1.52 -15.95
N LEU A 61 16.95 0.80 -16.55
CA LEU A 61 16.73 -0.52 -17.12
C LEU A 61 16.40 -1.58 -16.07
N GLY A 62 16.97 -1.50 -14.87
CA GLY A 62 16.67 -2.46 -13.79
C GLY A 62 15.20 -2.44 -13.35
N ALA A 63 14.61 -1.24 -13.23
CA ALA A 63 13.19 -1.10 -12.89
C ALA A 63 12.30 -1.50 -14.07
N HIS A 64 12.70 -1.10 -15.29
CA HIS A 64 11.99 -1.49 -16.51
C HIS A 64 11.95 -3.01 -16.69
N ALA A 65 13.08 -3.70 -16.57
CA ALA A 65 13.17 -5.15 -16.72
C ALA A 65 12.24 -5.89 -15.73
N TRP A 66 12.14 -5.41 -14.50
CA TRP A 66 11.22 -5.97 -13.52
C TRP A 66 9.75 -5.71 -13.87
N MET A 67 9.40 -4.47 -14.21
CA MET A 67 7.99 -4.09 -14.42
C MET A 67 7.44 -4.57 -15.77
N ALA A 68 8.25 -4.54 -16.83
CA ALA A 68 7.84 -4.90 -18.18
C ALA A 68 8.04 -6.40 -18.48
N HIS A 69 9.08 -7.01 -17.91
CA HIS A 69 9.47 -8.39 -18.26
C HIS A 69 9.47 -9.36 -17.07
N GLY A 70 9.28 -8.87 -15.84
CA GLY A 70 9.35 -9.72 -14.64
C GLY A 70 10.76 -10.27 -14.36
N ILE A 71 11.79 -9.69 -14.98
CA ILE A 71 13.19 -10.14 -14.87
C ILE A 71 13.90 -9.33 -13.79
N SER A 72 14.61 -10.01 -12.89
CA SER A 72 15.41 -9.32 -11.87
C SER A 72 16.65 -8.67 -12.50
N ALA A 73 17.17 -7.61 -11.89
CA ALA A 73 18.40 -6.96 -12.37
C ALA A 73 19.61 -7.91 -12.38
N ALA A 74 19.65 -8.93 -11.53
CA ALA A 74 20.73 -9.91 -11.51
C ALA A 74 20.60 -10.89 -12.68
N ASP A 75 19.38 -11.37 -12.94
CA ASP A 75 19.09 -12.28 -14.04
C ASP A 75 19.25 -11.58 -15.40
N TYR A 76 18.82 -10.33 -15.51
CA TYR A 76 19.01 -9.50 -16.71
C TYR A 76 20.50 -9.38 -17.08
N ARG A 77 21.36 -9.07 -16.10
CA ARG A 77 22.81 -9.00 -16.35
C ARG A 77 23.39 -10.33 -16.79
N ALA A 78 22.98 -11.42 -16.15
CA ALA A 78 23.45 -12.76 -16.48
C ALA A 78 22.99 -13.21 -17.88
N ALA A 79 21.76 -12.88 -18.26
CA ALA A 79 21.21 -13.21 -19.58
C ALA A 79 21.95 -12.48 -20.70
N HIS A 80 22.28 -11.20 -20.49
CA HIS A 80 22.90 -10.34 -21.51
C HIS A 80 24.40 -10.15 -21.33
N GLY A 81 25.08 -10.99 -20.55
CA GLY A 81 26.54 -10.95 -20.39
C GLY A 81 27.10 -9.71 -19.69
N LEU A 82 26.26 -8.90 -19.03
CA LEU A 82 26.68 -7.68 -18.35
C LEU A 82 27.40 -8.02 -17.04
N ALA A 83 28.40 -7.22 -16.67
CA ALA A 83 29.14 -7.44 -15.43
C ALA A 83 28.21 -7.33 -14.21
N ARG A 84 28.37 -8.20 -13.21
CA ARG A 84 27.47 -8.27 -12.04
C ARG A 84 27.29 -6.92 -11.31
N GLY A 85 28.36 -6.12 -11.23
CA GLY A 85 28.36 -4.79 -10.61
C GLY A 85 27.97 -3.65 -11.55
N GLN A 86 27.76 -3.92 -12.83
CA GLN A 86 27.42 -2.90 -13.82
C GLN A 86 26.08 -2.25 -13.47
N SER A 87 26.06 -0.93 -13.52
CA SER A 87 24.85 -0.15 -13.28
C SER A 87 23.91 -0.28 -14.48
N LEU A 88 22.63 -0.53 -14.20
CA LEU A 88 21.54 -0.58 -15.19
C LEU A 88 20.78 0.75 -15.26
N SER A 89 21.42 1.85 -14.85
CA SER A 89 20.87 3.20 -14.96
C SER A 89 21.64 3.98 -16.01
N ALA A 90 20.96 4.89 -16.70
CA ALA A 90 21.60 5.73 -17.71
C ALA A 90 22.74 6.59 -17.13
N PRO A 91 23.81 6.86 -17.90
CA PRO A 91 24.96 7.67 -17.45
C PRO A 91 24.59 8.96 -16.74
N ALA A 92 23.70 9.77 -17.31
CA ALA A 92 23.24 11.01 -16.71
C ALA A 92 22.56 10.79 -15.36
N THR A 93 21.71 9.76 -15.26
CA THR A 93 21.04 9.38 -14.01
C THR A 93 22.05 8.95 -12.94
N ARG A 94 23.14 8.27 -13.33
CA ARG A 94 24.23 7.94 -12.40
C ARG A 94 25.00 9.18 -11.96
N ALA A 95 25.25 10.12 -12.86
CA ALA A 95 25.92 11.38 -12.55
C ALA A 95 25.10 12.20 -11.55
N THR A 96 23.79 12.37 -11.77
CA THR A 96 22.88 13.06 -10.84
C THR A 96 22.86 12.37 -9.47
N GLN A 97 22.75 11.04 -9.41
CA GLN A 97 22.80 10.32 -8.14
C GLN A 97 24.14 10.51 -7.42
N SER A 98 25.26 10.51 -8.15
CA SER A 98 26.57 10.80 -7.58
C SER A 98 26.65 12.22 -7.03
N GLN A 99 26.11 13.22 -7.72
CA GLN A 99 26.07 14.61 -7.26
C GLN A 99 25.23 14.74 -5.98
N LEU A 100 24.03 14.15 -5.96
CA LEU A 100 23.16 14.14 -4.77
C LEU A 100 23.83 13.43 -3.58
N ALA A 101 24.56 12.34 -3.83
CA ALA A 101 25.32 11.65 -2.79
C ALA A 101 26.43 12.54 -2.20
N ARG A 102 27.16 13.26 -3.06
CA ARG A 102 28.20 14.22 -2.62
C ARG A 102 27.61 15.40 -1.86
N ALA A 103 26.48 15.94 -2.30
CA ALA A 103 25.80 17.05 -1.64
C ALA A 103 25.29 16.69 -0.22
N ARG A 104 25.13 15.40 0.09
CA ARG A 104 24.73 14.93 1.43
C ARG A 104 25.88 14.88 2.42
N VAL A 105 27.14 14.96 1.98
CA VAL A 105 28.31 14.96 2.87
C VAL A 105 28.18 16.11 3.86
N GLY A 106 28.40 15.84 5.15
CA GLY A 106 28.25 16.83 6.23
C GLY A 106 26.81 17.04 6.73
N SER A 107 25.80 16.47 6.09
CA SER A 107 24.42 16.49 6.61
C SER A 107 24.29 15.71 7.92
N ALA A 108 23.22 15.96 8.70
CA ALA A 108 22.94 15.20 9.92
C ALA A 108 22.81 13.68 9.68
N GLY A 109 22.27 13.28 8.52
CA GLY A 109 22.22 11.88 8.10
C GLY A 109 23.60 11.30 7.82
N TRP A 110 24.49 12.08 7.20
CA TRP A 110 25.87 11.68 6.92
C TRP A 110 26.69 11.52 8.20
N ARG A 111 26.57 12.45 9.16
CA ARG A 111 27.25 12.35 10.46
C ARG A 111 26.85 11.09 11.23
N ARG A 112 25.56 10.70 11.19
CA ARG A 112 25.10 9.43 11.77
C ARG A 112 25.72 8.22 11.08
N LEU A 113 25.86 8.27 9.75
CA LEU A 113 26.52 7.21 8.99
C LEU A 113 28.00 7.12 9.35
N GLU A 114 28.71 8.25 9.49
CA GLU A 114 30.11 8.27 9.92
C GLU A 114 30.28 7.71 11.33
N ALA A 115 29.45 8.14 12.28
CA ALA A 115 29.49 7.63 13.66
C ALA A 115 29.24 6.12 13.75
N ALA A 116 28.39 5.57 12.89
CA ALA A 116 28.10 4.14 12.83
C ALA A 116 29.11 3.33 11.98
N ARG A 117 30.01 3.99 11.24
CA ARG A 117 30.92 3.33 10.31
C ARG A 117 32.21 2.99 11.02
N ASP A 118 32.56 1.70 11.04
CA ASP A 118 33.87 1.19 11.46
C ASP A 118 34.80 1.06 10.22
N PRO A 119 35.80 1.94 10.05
CA PRO A 119 36.72 1.88 8.91
C PRO A 119 37.63 0.65 8.93
N HIS A 120 37.99 0.15 10.12
CA HIS A 120 38.86 -1.00 10.28
C HIS A 120 38.14 -2.30 9.91
N ALA A 121 36.90 -2.48 10.37
CA ALA A 121 36.07 -3.60 9.94
C ALA A 121 35.79 -3.56 8.43
N ALA A 122 35.57 -2.37 7.85
CA ALA A 122 35.36 -2.22 6.42
C ALA A 122 36.60 -2.55 5.57
N ALA A 123 37.80 -2.19 6.04
CA ALA A 123 39.06 -2.54 5.41
C ALA A 123 39.36 -4.04 5.52
N ALA A 124 39.17 -4.64 6.71
CA ALA A 124 39.35 -6.07 6.94
C ALA A 124 38.41 -6.93 6.08
N ALA A 125 37.20 -6.45 5.77
CA ALA A 125 36.27 -7.13 4.86
C ALA A 125 36.73 -7.11 3.39
N ARG A 126 37.63 -6.19 3.01
CA ARG A 126 38.18 -6.04 1.65
C ARG A 126 39.52 -6.72 1.48
N ASP A 127 40.25 -6.95 2.57
CA ASP A 127 41.51 -7.67 2.50
C ASP A 127 41.25 -9.15 2.19
N PHE A 128 41.50 -9.55 0.94
CA PHE A 128 41.31 -10.92 0.49
C PHE A 128 42.40 -11.88 1.00
N THR A 129 43.45 -11.37 1.66
CA THR A 129 44.60 -12.13 2.15
C THR A 129 44.47 -12.58 3.60
N THR A 130 43.61 -11.94 4.41
CA THR A 130 43.38 -12.37 5.79
C THR A 130 42.51 -13.64 5.84
N PRO A 131 42.87 -14.70 6.59
CA PRO A 131 42.02 -15.88 6.81
C PRO A 131 40.61 -15.53 7.32
N MET A 132 40.50 -14.41 8.04
CA MET A 132 39.27 -13.85 8.58
C MET A 132 38.32 -13.31 7.50
N ALA A 133 38.80 -12.87 6.34
CA ALA A 133 37.98 -12.46 5.20
C ALA A 133 37.37 -13.66 4.43
N ALA A 134 38.02 -14.82 4.48
CA ALA A 134 37.48 -16.08 4.00
C ALA A 134 36.48 -16.68 5.00
N ALA A 135 36.76 -16.58 6.30
CA ALA A 135 35.86 -16.99 7.39
C ALA A 135 34.58 -16.12 7.44
N THR A 136 34.70 -14.80 7.36
CA THR A 136 33.55 -13.88 7.29
C THR A 136 32.71 -14.08 6.03
N ARG A 137 33.31 -14.41 4.87
CA ARG A 137 32.54 -14.82 3.67
C ARG A 137 31.84 -16.17 3.86
N ARG A 138 32.51 -17.15 4.48
CA ARG A 138 31.93 -18.45 4.84
C ARG A 138 30.78 -18.29 5.85
N ASP A 139 30.86 -17.35 6.78
CA ASP A 139 29.86 -17.08 7.81
C ASP A 139 28.78 -16.08 7.39
N ALA A 140 29.05 -15.25 6.38
CA ALA A 140 28.09 -14.30 5.83
C ALA A 140 26.90 -15.02 5.21
N ALA A 141 27.11 -16.14 4.51
CA ALA A 141 26.03 -16.92 3.92
C ALA A 141 25.13 -17.58 5.00
N PRO A 142 25.65 -18.26 6.03
CA PRO A 142 24.87 -18.73 7.19
C PRO A 142 24.22 -17.62 8.00
N ARG A 143 24.87 -16.47 8.22
CA ARG A 143 24.24 -15.32 8.91
C ARG A 143 23.13 -14.70 8.06
N ALA A 144 23.34 -14.50 6.77
CA ALA A 144 22.30 -14.03 5.86
C ALA A 144 21.15 -15.05 5.71
N ALA A 145 21.46 -16.35 5.73
CA ALA A 145 20.46 -17.42 5.78
C ALA A 145 19.66 -17.39 7.08
N ARG A 146 20.32 -17.31 8.24
CA ARG A 146 19.67 -17.19 9.57
C ARG A 146 18.83 -15.92 9.70
N ASN A 147 19.37 -14.76 9.29
CA ASN A 147 18.62 -13.49 9.28
C ASN A 147 17.46 -13.57 8.29
N GLY A 148 17.66 -14.22 7.14
CA GLY A 148 16.64 -14.45 6.13
C GLY A 148 15.58 -15.48 6.54
N GLU A 149 15.90 -16.47 7.38
CA GLU A 149 14.97 -17.46 7.95
C GLU A 149 14.17 -16.84 9.10
N ALA A 150 14.86 -16.16 10.03
CA ALA A 150 14.23 -15.46 11.14
C ALA A 150 13.25 -14.38 10.66
N ALA A 151 13.57 -13.68 9.56
CA ALA A 151 12.70 -12.66 8.98
C ALA A 151 11.59 -13.21 8.07
N ARG A 152 11.71 -14.42 7.51
CA ARG A 152 10.75 -14.98 6.54
C ARG A 152 9.93 -16.11 7.14
N LYS A 153 9.01 -15.79 8.05
CA LYS A 153 7.89 -16.69 8.37
C LYS A 153 6.94 -16.72 7.18
N GLY A 154 7.09 -17.71 6.31
CA GLY A 154 6.19 -17.91 5.17
C GLY A 154 4.76 -18.13 5.65
N ARG A 155 3.88 -17.15 5.44
CA ARG A 155 2.45 -17.29 5.77
C ARG A 155 1.76 -17.99 4.60
N VAL A 156 1.52 -19.30 4.69
CA VAL A 156 0.71 -19.98 3.67
C VAL A 156 -0.75 -19.56 3.85
N ARG A 157 -1.32 -18.93 2.82
CA ARG A 157 -2.76 -18.64 2.71
C ARG A 157 -3.42 -19.64 1.76
N VAL A 158 -4.70 -19.90 1.99
CA VAL A 158 -5.53 -20.80 1.19
C VAL A 158 -6.63 -19.96 0.54
N CYS A 159 -6.93 -20.23 -0.74
CA CYS A 159 -7.92 -19.45 -1.47
C CYS A 159 -9.31 -19.89 -1.01
N PRO A 160 -10.18 -18.97 -0.56
CA PRO A 160 -11.52 -19.34 -0.09
C PRO A 160 -12.46 -19.77 -1.24
N VAL A 161 -12.04 -19.62 -2.49
CA VAL A 161 -12.84 -20.01 -3.67
C VAL A 161 -12.36 -21.34 -4.24
N CYS A 162 -11.07 -21.48 -4.54
CA CYS A 162 -10.53 -22.65 -5.23
C CYS A 162 -9.56 -23.51 -4.40
N GLY A 163 -9.30 -23.16 -3.13
CA GLY A 163 -8.38 -23.91 -2.27
C GLY A 163 -6.90 -23.78 -2.61
N ALA A 164 -6.52 -23.04 -3.66
CA ALA A 164 -5.12 -22.84 -4.02
C ALA A 164 -4.32 -22.24 -2.86
N ARG A 165 -3.14 -22.82 -2.58
CA ARG A 165 -2.24 -22.39 -1.51
C ARG A 165 -1.18 -21.44 -2.08
N TRP A 166 -0.99 -20.27 -1.46
CA TRP A 166 0.11 -19.36 -1.82
C TRP A 166 0.75 -18.74 -0.59
N CYS A 167 2.01 -18.32 -0.72
CA CYS A 167 2.68 -17.51 0.28
C CYS A 167 2.78 -16.08 -0.27
N PRO A 168 2.13 -15.07 0.35
CA PRO A 168 2.44 -13.69 0.03
C PRO A 168 3.87 -13.41 0.51
N LEU A 169 4.70 -12.86 -0.37
CA LEU A 169 6.04 -12.42 0.01
C LEU A 169 5.93 -11.35 1.12
N PRO A 170 6.91 -11.23 2.03
CA PRO A 170 6.96 -10.13 2.99
C PRO A 170 6.92 -8.78 2.22
N GLY A 171 5.96 -7.91 2.54
CA GLY A 171 5.73 -6.66 1.82
C GLY A 171 4.87 -6.76 0.55
N GLY A 172 4.44 -7.97 0.16
CA GLY A 172 3.51 -8.18 -0.94
C GLY A 172 2.05 -7.92 -0.56
N TYR A 173 1.25 -7.48 -1.55
CA TYR A 173 -0.18 -7.23 -1.45
C TYR A 173 -0.93 -8.32 -0.65
N GLN A 174 -1.72 -7.89 0.35
CA GLN A 174 -2.57 -8.75 1.19
C GLN A 174 -3.80 -9.28 0.44
N ARG A 175 -3.59 -9.88 -0.74
CA ARG A 175 -4.71 -10.49 -1.47
C ARG A 175 -5.32 -11.65 -0.68
N THR A 176 -6.63 -11.75 -0.74
CA THR A 176 -7.45 -12.79 -0.10
C THR A 176 -7.70 -13.99 -1.00
N THR A 177 -7.41 -13.89 -2.30
CA THR A 177 -7.54 -14.97 -3.29
C THR A 177 -6.21 -15.28 -3.96
N CYS A 178 -6.16 -16.36 -4.74
CA CYS A 178 -4.98 -16.80 -5.47
C CYS A 178 -4.50 -15.82 -6.57
N GLY A 179 -5.31 -14.81 -6.92
CA GLY A 179 -5.01 -13.82 -7.97
C GLY A 179 -5.69 -14.09 -9.31
N ALA A 180 -6.34 -15.25 -9.49
CA ALA A 180 -7.17 -15.50 -10.65
C ALA A 180 -8.40 -14.59 -10.65
N THR A 181 -8.71 -13.97 -11.79
CA THR A 181 -9.84 -13.04 -11.97
C THR A 181 -11.16 -13.67 -11.53
N ASP A 182 -11.38 -14.95 -11.82
CA ASP A 182 -12.62 -15.66 -11.46
C ASP A 182 -12.76 -15.85 -9.95
N CYS A 183 -11.68 -16.16 -9.25
CA CYS A 183 -11.69 -16.26 -7.80
C CYS A 183 -11.95 -14.90 -7.15
N LEU A 184 -11.40 -13.82 -7.71
CA LEU A 184 -11.66 -12.47 -7.24
C LEU A 184 -13.14 -12.08 -7.44
N ARG A 185 -13.68 -12.28 -8.64
CA ARG A 185 -15.09 -11.99 -8.97
C ARG A 185 -16.05 -12.80 -8.11
N THR A 186 -15.78 -14.08 -7.92
CA THR A 186 -16.60 -14.98 -7.10
C THR A 186 -16.62 -14.53 -5.64
N LEU A 187 -15.46 -14.19 -5.07
CA LEU A 187 -15.40 -13.70 -3.69
C LEU A 187 -16.12 -12.35 -3.55
N ALA A 188 -15.96 -11.44 -4.51
CA ALA A 188 -16.66 -10.16 -4.52
C ALA A 188 -18.18 -10.35 -4.57
N ALA A 189 -18.69 -11.23 -5.43
CA ALA A 189 -20.12 -11.54 -5.53
C ALA A 189 -20.67 -12.17 -4.23
N ARG A 190 -19.92 -13.10 -3.61
CA ARG A 190 -20.28 -13.67 -2.29
C ARG A 190 -20.37 -12.60 -1.21
N ASN A 191 -19.38 -11.70 -1.16
CA ASN A 191 -19.36 -10.60 -0.20
C ASN A 191 -20.50 -9.61 -0.43
N ALA A 192 -20.82 -9.29 -1.70
CA ALA A 192 -21.95 -8.42 -2.04
C ALA A 192 -23.30 -9.03 -1.62
N ARG A 193 -23.50 -10.33 -1.83
CA ARG A 193 -24.71 -11.05 -1.37
C ARG A 193 -24.80 -11.06 0.16
N ALA A 194 -23.71 -11.37 0.84
CA ALA A 194 -23.66 -11.35 2.30
C ALA A 194 -23.91 -9.94 2.86
N ALA A 195 -23.38 -8.90 2.20
CA ALA A 195 -23.64 -7.50 2.57
C ALA A 195 -25.12 -7.13 2.34
N ALA A 196 -25.72 -7.57 1.23
CA ALA A 196 -27.14 -7.37 0.97
C ALA A 196 -28.04 -8.09 2.00
N GLN A 197 -27.69 -9.32 2.38
CA GLN A 197 -28.40 -10.08 3.42
C GLN A 197 -28.24 -9.46 4.82
N ARG A 198 -27.11 -8.80 5.08
CA ARG A 198 -26.85 -8.06 6.34
C ARG A 198 -27.38 -6.63 6.33
N ARG A 199 -28.02 -6.17 5.25
CA ARG A 199 -28.66 -4.85 5.27
C ARG A 199 -29.79 -4.88 6.27
N THR A 200 -29.60 -4.18 7.38
CA THR A 200 -30.67 -3.89 8.32
C THR A 200 -31.79 -3.20 7.55
N PRO A 201 -33.07 -3.59 7.74
CA PRO A 201 -34.19 -2.88 7.14
C PRO A 201 -34.14 -1.39 7.49
N PRO A 202 -34.61 -0.48 6.61
CA PRO A 202 -34.69 0.94 6.92
C PRO A 202 -35.51 1.17 8.19
N ILE A 203 -35.20 2.25 8.91
CA ILE A 203 -36.03 2.71 10.02
C ILE A 203 -37.42 3.04 9.45
N ASP A 204 -38.47 2.44 10.01
CA ASP A 204 -39.86 2.69 9.60
C ASP A 204 -40.24 4.17 9.82
N GLN A 205 -41.22 4.66 9.05
CA GLN A 205 -41.57 6.07 9.01
C GLN A 205 -42.00 6.62 10.38
N ASP A 206 -42.75 5.84 11.17
CA ASP A 206 -43.20 6.24 12.50
C ASP A 206 -42.04 6.38 13.49
N ARG A 207 -41.08 5.45 13.44
CA ARG A 207 -39.87 5.48 14.27
C ARG A 207 -38.93 6.60 13.84
N ALA A 208 -38.86 6.91 12.54
CA ALA A 208 -38.12 8.05 12.04
C ALA A 208 -38.72 9.38 12.52
N ALA A 209 -40.05 9.52 12.48
CA ALA A 209 -40.76 10.69 13.01
C ALA A 209 -40.51 10.88 14.51
N ARG A 210 -40.65 9.82 15.32
CA ARG A 210 -40.33 9.87 16.76
C ARG A 210 -38.91 10.33 17.05
N LEU A 211 -37.93 9.87 16.27
CA LEU A 211 -36.54 10.33 16.38
C LEU A 211 -36.40 11.82 16.04
N GLN A 212 -37.05 12.27 14.97
CA GLN A 212 -36.98 13.66 14.50
C GLN A 212 -37.70 14.65 15.42
N ASP A 213 -38.73 14.21 16.14
CA ASP A 213 -39.49 15.05 17.06
C ASP A 213 -38.88 15.08 18.47
N ALA A 214 -38.16 14.02 18.87
CA ALA A 214 -37.54 13.93 20.19
C ALA A 214 -36.43 14.97 20.40
N ARG A 215 -36.31 15.48 21.62
CA ARG A 215 -35.28 16.47 22.03
C ARG A 215 -34.63 16.04 23.34
N GLY A 216 -33.40 16.51 23.60
CA GLY A 216 -32.71 16.30 24.88
C GLY A 216 -32.58 14.83 25.28
N GLU A 217 -32.98 14.50 26.50
CA GLU A 217 -32.92 13.12 27.04
C GLU A 217 -33.85 12.15 26.29
N ALA A 218 -35.01 12.62 25.81
CA ALA A 218 -35.93 11.81 25.03
C ALA A 218 -35.30 11.38 23.69
N LEU A 219 -34.51 12.26 23.06
CA LEU A 219 -33.76 11.92 21.84
C LEU A 219 -32.72 10.84 22.11
N VAL A 220 -32.01 10.94 23.24
CA VAL A 220 -31.02 9.93 23.67
C VAL A 220 -31.69 8.58 23.91
N ALA A 221 -32.83 8.57 24.61
CA ALA A 221 -33.59 7.36 24.89
C ALA A 221 -34.12 6.71 23.61
N GLU A 222 -34.72 7.48 22.70
CA GLU A 222 -35.25 6.95 21.44
C GLU A 222 -34.12 6.47 20.52
N ALA A 223 -33.00 7.20 20.40
CA ALA A 223 -31.83 6.76 19.63
C ALA A 223 -31.27 5.42 20.14
N ARG A 224 -31.22 5.22 21.48
CA ARG A 224 -30.82 3.94 22.08
C ARG A 224 -31.81 2.83 21.79
N LYS A 225 -33.11 3.11 21.86
CA LYS A 225 -34.18 2.14 21.55
C LYS A 225 -34.12 1.70 20.09
N VAL A 226 -33.92 2.64 19.16
CA VAL A 226 -33.75 2.36 17.73
C VAL A 226 -32.49 1.54 17.48
N HIS A 227 -31.37 1.89 18.12
CA HIS A 227 -30.13 1.12 17.99
C HIS A 227 -30.26 -0.30 18.57
N GLY A 228 -30.90 -0.45 19.73
CA GLY A 228 -31.17 -1.74 20.37
C GLY A 228 -32.10 -2.64 19.55
N ALA A 229 -32.93 -2.07 18.68
CA ALA A 229 -33.73 -2.79 17.70
C ALA A 229 -32.94 -3.25 16.46
N GLY A 230 -31.61 -3.08 16.44
CA GLY A 230 -30.72 -3.56 15.39
C GLY A 230 -30.38 -2.54 14.30
N HIS A 231 -30.91 -1.32 14.39
CA HIS A 231 -30.63 -0.24 13.42
C HIS A 231 -29.23 0.34 13.61
N SER A 232 -28.55 0.55 12.48
CA SER A 232 -27.19 1.06 12.48
C SER A 232 -27.13 2.54 12.88
N LEU A 233 -25.99 2.96 13.45
CA LEU A 233 -25.72 4.38 13.74
C LEU A 233 -25.79 5.26 12.49
N ALA A 234 -25.49 4.70 11.32
CA ALA A 234 -25.58 5.40 10.04
C ALA A 234 -27.05 5.71 9.66
N GLN A 235 -27.98 4.78 9.92
CA GLN A 235 -29.41 5.01 9.68
C GLN A 235 -29.96 6.08 10.62
N ILE A 236 -29.62 6.03 11.92
CA ILE A 236 -30.01 7.05 12.90
C ILE A 236 -29.44 8.42 12.51
N ALA A 237 -28.17 8.47 12.11
CA ALA A 237 -27.51 9.68 11.64
C ALA A 237 -28.20 10.29 10.41
N ALA A 238 -28.58 9.45 9.44
CA ALA A 238 -29.28 9.89 8.23
C ALA A 238 -30.67 10.47 8.53
N VAL A 239 -31.46 9.83 9.41
CA VAL A 239 -32.79 10.32 9.82
C VAL A 239 -32.71 11.69 10.49
N LEU A 240 -31.70 11.90 11.34
CA LEU A 240 -31.53 13.14 12.10
C LEU A 240 -30.72 14.22 11.36
N GLY A 241 -30.14 13.90 10.19
CA GLY A 241 -29.26 14.82 9.46
C GLY A 241 -27.95 15.16 10.21
N ILE A 242 -27.43 14.24 11.02
CA ILE A 242 -26.24 14.46 11.85
C ILE A 242 -25.05 13.58 11.43
N GLY A 243 -23.84 13.93 11.87
CA GLY A 243 -22.64 13.11 11.66
C GLY A 243 -22.62 11.83 12.50
N LEU A 244 -21.96 10.78 11.99
CA LEU A 244 -21.86 9.45 12.62
C LEU A 244 -21.29 9.49 14.05
N ALA A 245 -20.30 10.35 14.31
CA ALA A 245 -19.73 10.53 15.65
C ALA A 245 -20.75 11.10 16.65
N THR A 246 -21.67 11.95 16.19
CA THR A 246 -22.74 12.50 17.03
C THR A 246 -23.80 11.45 17.33
N ALA A 247 -24.19 10.65 16.34
CA ALA A 247 -25.09 9.50 16.55
C ALA A 247 -24.48 8.47 17.52
N HIS A 248 -23.19 8.17 17.40
CA HIS A 248 -22.48 7.30 18.34
C HIS A 248 -22.54 7.84 19.77
N ARG A 249 -22.32 9.14 19.98
CA ARG A 249 -22.42 9.78 21.30
C ARG A 249 -23.84 9.71 21.88
N LEU A 250 -24.88 9.93 21.07
CA LEU A 250 -26.28 9.79 21.50
C LEU A 250 -26.56 8.39 22.04
N VAL A 251 -26.08 7.35 21.36
CA VAL A 251 -26.32 5.96 21.77
C VAL A 251 -25.47 5.58 22.99
N THR A 252 -24.19 5.92 22.99
CA THR A 252 -23.23 5.52 24.04
C THR A 252 -23.22 6.42 25.27
N GLY A 253 -23.96 7.54 25.27
CA GLY A 253 -24.04 8.45 26.42
C GLY A 253 -22.92 9.49 26.51
N GLY A 254 -22.21 9.75 25.41
CA GLY A 254 -21.20 10.82 25.35
C GLY A 254 -21.82 12.22 25.33
N ALA A 255 -21.06 13.24 25.72
CA ALA A 255 -21.52 14.63 25.72
C ALA A 255 -22.07 15.06 24.35
N VAL A 256 -23.38 15.27 24.27
CA VAL A 256 -24.07 15.72 23.04
C VAL A 256 -23.82 17.22 22.83
N PRO A 257 -23.60 17.72 21.60
CA PRO A 257 -23.44 19.15 21.33
C PRO A 257 -24.64 19.97 21.83
N ARG A 258 -24.38 21.19 22.30
CA ARG A 258 -25.36 22.10 22.92
C ARG A 258 -26.60 22.37 22.04
N ALA A 259 -26.45 22.34 20.72
CA ALA A 259 -27.53 22.52 19.74
C ALA A 259 -28.66 21.47 19.84
N TYR A 260 -28.43 20.34 20.53
CA TYR A 260 -29.43 19.27 20.68
C TYR A 260 -29.87 19.06 22.14
N ARG A 261 -29.38 19.89 23.09
CA ARG A 261 -29.60 19.71 24.53
C ARG A 261 -30.85 20.39 25.08
N THR A 262 -31.49 21.31 24.36
CA THR A 262 -32.61 22.07 24.94
C THR A 262 -33.61 22.53 23.86
N PRO A 263 -34.93 22.44 24.11
CA PRO A 263 -35.90 23.21 23.34
C PRO A 263 -35.69 24.72 23.63
N PRO A 264 -35.96 25.62 22.66
CA PRO A 264 -36.06 27.04 22.97
C PRO A 264 -37.14 27.23 24.03
N ALA A 265 -36.82 28.03 25.05
CA ALA A 265 -37.78 28.43 26.08
C ALA A 265 -39.05 28.94 25.39
N THR A 266 -40.20 28.41 25.79
CA THR A 266 -41.51 28.95 25.46
C THR A 266 -41.49 30.43 25.78
N ARG A 267 -41.58 31.28 24.75
CA ARG A 267 -41.87 32.69 24.95
C ARG A 267 -43.29 32.78 25.49
N ASP A 268 -43.40 33.14 26.76
CA ASP A 268 -44.64 33.58 27.39
C ASP A 268 -45.34 34.59 26.48
N ALA A 269 -46.54 34.22 26.04
CA ALA A 269 -47.52 35.13 25.48
C ALA A 269 -48.37 35.67 26.62
N GLY A 270 -48.45 37.00 26.72
CA GLY A 270 -49.34 37.71 27.64
C GLY A 270 -48.58 38.27 28.86
N THR A 271 -48.64 39.53 29.21
CA THR A 271 -49.54 40.63 28.85
C THR A 271 -48.79 41.92 29.14
N ARG A 272 -48.69 42.84 28.17
CA ARG A 272 -48.32 44.23 28.47
C ARG A 272 -49.42 45.13 27.90
N ARG A 273 -50.36 45.46 28.79
CA ARG A 273 -51.34 46.54 28.68
C ARG A 273 -50.61 47.80 28.22
N LYS A 274 -50.95 48.32 27.04
CA LYS A 274 -50.72 49.73 26.73
C LYS A 274 -52.07 50.42 26.85
N GLU A 275 -52.19 51.16 27.93
CA GLU A 275 -53.22 52.16 28.14
C GLU A 275 -53.03 53.25 27.08
N ASN A 276 -54.11 53.57 26.38
CA ASN A 276 -54.15 54.62 25.38
C ASN A 276 -55.10 55.71 25.94
N PRO A 277 -54.60 56.90 26.31
CA PRO A 277 -55.47 57.98 26.73
C PRO A 277 -55.94 58.80 25.52
N ALA A 278 -57.24 59.06 25.52
CA ALA A 278 -57.91 60.26 25.02
C ALA A 278 -57.76 60.63 23.53
N SER A 279 -58.86 60.42 22.79
CA SER A 279 -59.38 61.44 21.87
C SER A 279 -60.88 61.60 22.13
N ALA A 280 -61.19 62.67 22.86
CA ALA A 280 -62.53 63.18 23.11
C ALA A 280 -63.03 63.99 21.90
N ALA A 281 -64.36 64.16 21.86
CA ALA A 281 -65.13 65.07 21.00
C ALA A 281 -65.13 64.67 19.50
N ALA A 282 -66.23 64.72 18.74
CA ALA A 282 -67.46 65.49 18.81
C ALA A 282 -68.49 64.78 17.88
N ASP A 283 -69.76 64.57 18.25
CA ASP A 283 -70.85 65.56 18.29
C ASP A 283 -71.59 65.69 16.93
N GLN A 284 -72.90 65.42 17.01
CA GLN A 284 -74.01 65.88 16.15
C GLN A 284 -74.13 65.46 14.68
N GLY A 285 -75.29 64.86 14.38
CA GLY A 285 -75.86 64.72 13.03
C GLY A 285 -76.76 63.51 12.87
#